data_AF-X1CFP8-F1
#
_entry.id   AF-X1CFP8-F1
#
_cell.length_a   1.000
_cell.length_b   1.000
_cell.length_c   1.000
_cell.angle_alpha   90.00
_cell.angle_beta   90.00
_cell.angle_gamma   90.00
#
_symmetry.space_group_name_H-M   'P 1'
#
loop_
_entity.id
_entity.type
_entity.pdbx_description
1 polymer ?
#
loop_
_entity_poly.entity_id
_entity_poly.type
_entity_poly.pdbx_seq_one_letter_code
_entity_poly.pdbx_strand_id
1 'polypeptide(L)'
;DVAAAIDDGSFGMAEDTGVFLGNALAESRQDSDGLGQAVGRAIQEKKLPFSEQSILAAGFRLGIPVTVHVAIGTDIIHMHPQFDAAQTGIATHRDFRLFSSVVTTLQQGVYLNVGSAVILPEVFLKAVALARNLGHTLDHFTTVNLDFVTHYRPLTNVINRPTARGGKGINLVGHHEIMLPLIAAGVIEQLG
;
A
#
# COMPACT_ATOMS: atom_id res chain seq x y z
N ASP A 1 -20.32 -15.65 5.80
CA ASP A 1 -19.51 -16.38 6.78
C ASP A 1 -18.32 -16.98 6.03
N VAL A 2 -17.10 -16.67 6.47
CA VAL A 2 -15.88 -17.14 5.79
C VAL A 2 -15.71 -18.65 5.95
N ALA A 3 -16.09 -19.22 7.10
CA ALA A 3 -15.92 -20.65 7.36
C ALA A 3 -16.77 -21.49 6.41
N ALA A 4 -18.05 -21.15 6.26
CA ALA A 4 -18.96 -21.85 5.34
C ALA A 4 -18.51 -21.77 3.87
N ALA A 5 -18.00 -20.61 3.43
CA ALA A 5 -17.52 -20.43 2.07
C ALA A 5 -16.21 -21.21 1.78
N ILE A 6 -15.39 -21.45 2.80
CA ILE A 6 -14.21 -22.32 2.68
C ILE A 6 -14.66 -23.77 2.53
N ASP A 7 -15.62 -24.22 3.35
CA ASP A 7 -16.12 -25.60 3.33
C ASP A 7 -16.79 -25.98 2.01
N ASP A 8 -17.51 -25.05 1.37
CA ASP A 8 -18.18 -25.28 0.08
C ASP A 8 -17.35 -24.89 -1.15
N GLY A 9 -16.14 -24.33 -0.95
CA GLY A 9 -15.22 -23.94 -2.02
C GLY A 9 -15.58 -22.66 -2.77
N SER A 10 -16.62 -21.93 -2.35
CA SER A 10 -17.00 -20.65 -2.94
C SER A 10 -16.15 -19.47 -2.47
N PHE A 11 -15.33 -19.66 -1.42
CA PHE A 11 -14.49 -18.61 -0.87
C PHE A 11 -13.52 -18.07 -1.93
N GLY A 12 -13.71 -16.80 -2.25
CA GLY A 12 -12.88 -16.07 -3.20
C GLY A 12 -13.21 -16.26 -4.68
N MET A 13 -14.36 -16.86 -4.99
CA MET A 13 -14.82 -17.10 -6.37
C MET A 13 -15.77 -16.00 -6.89
N ALA A 14 -15.65 -14.77 -6.37
CA ALA A 14 -16.46 -13.64 -6.84
C ALA A 14 -15.98 -13.19 -8.25
N GLU A 15 -16.78 -13.54 -9.27
CA GLU A 15 -16.48 -13.29 -10.68
C GLU A 15 -16.28 -11.80 -10.99
N ASP A 16 -17.22 -10.94 -10.57
CA ASP A 16 -17.25 -9.51 -10.93
C ASP A 16 -15.95 -8.76 -10.54
N THR A 17 -15.43 -9.02 -9.34
CA THR A 17 -14.23 -8.32 -8.84
C THR A 17 -12.96 -8.82 -9.52
N GLY A 18 -12.82 -10.14 -9.71
CA GLY A 18 -11.65 -10.73 -10.38
C GLY A 18 -11.55 -10.28 -11.84
N VAL A 19 -12.68 -10.33 -12.56
CA VAL A 19 -12.81 -9.84 -13.94
C VAL A 19 -12.46 -8.35 -14.02
N PHE A 20 -13.02 -7.52 -13.13
CA PHE A 20 -12.80 -6.08 -13.14
C PHE A 20 -11.32 -5.73 -12.94
N LEU A 21 -10.65 -6.33 -11.95
CA LEU A 21 -9.25 -6.05 -11.65
C LEU A 21 -8.33 -6.54 -12.77
N GLY A 22 -8.60 -7.73 -13.33
CA GLY A 22 -7.89 -8.25 -14.49
C GLY A 22 -8.01 -7.32 -15.70
N ASN A 23 -9.22 -6.85 -15.99
CA ASN A 23 -9.46 -5.90 -17.08
C ASN A 23 -8.80 -4.54 -16.82
N ALA A 24 -8.83 -4.01 -15.60
CA ALA A 24 -8.17 -2.76 -15.24
C ALA A 24 -6.65 -2.81 -15.52
N LEU A 25 -6.02 -3.95 -15.23
CA LEU A 25 -4.62 -4.21 -15.56
C LEU A 25 -4.41 -4.36 -17.07
N ALA A 26 -5.24 -5.14 -17.76
CA ALA A 26 -5.12 -5.37 -19.20
C ALA A 26 -5.32 -4.08 -20.04
N GLU A 27 -6.21 -3.20 -19.59
CA GLU A 27 -6.48 -1.87 -20.16
C GLU A 27 -5.42 -0.83 -19.77
N SER A 28 -4.48 -1.17 -18.88
CA SER A 28 -3.40 -0.27 -18.49
C SER A 28 -2.38 -0.08 -19.60
N ARG A 29 -1.73 1.10 -19.59
CA ARG A 29 -0.60 1.34 -20.49
C ARG A 29 0.45 0.31 -20.10
N GLN A 30 0.58 -0.73 -20.92
CA GLN A 30 1.32 -1.95 -20.61
C GLN A 30 2.76 -1.69 -20.16
N ASP A 31 3.29 -0.49 -20.40
CA ASP A 31 4.66 -0.09 -20.06
C ASP A 31 4.84 0.90 -18.91
N SER A 32 3.79 1.57 -18.40
CA SER A 32 3.97 2.64 -17.39
C SER A 32 3.25 2.44 -16.06
N ASP A 33 2.11 1.75 -16.04
CA ASP A 33 1.23 1.82 -14.87
C ASP A 33 1.49 0.66 -13.91
N GLY A 34 1.46 0.96 -12.61
CA GLY A 34 1.34 -0.03 -11.54
C GLY A 34 -0.12 -0.32 -11.20
N LEU A 35 -0.36 -1.25 -10.26
CA LEU A 35 -1.71 -1.75 -9.95
C LEU A 35 -2.59 -0.64 -9.36
N GLY A 36 -2.06 0.15 -8.42
CA GLY A 36 -2.84 1.19 -7.75
C GLY A 36 -3.36 2.25 -8.72
N GLN A 37 -2.51 2.69 -9.66
CA GLN A 37 -2.90 3.63 -10.71
C GLN A 37 -3.87 3.01 -11.73
N ALA A 38 -3.63 1.78 -12.17
CA ALA A 38 -4.48 1.10 -13.14
C ALA A 38 -5.92 0.93 -12.62
N VAL A 39 -6.05 0.45 -11.37
CA VAL A 39 -7.36 0.29 -10.73
C VAL A 39 -8.01 1.63 -10.43
N GLY A 40 -7.26 2.62 -9.93
CA GLY A 40 -7.77 3.97 -9.69
C GLY A 40 -8.34 4.62 -10.95
N ARG A 41 -7.64 4.50 -12.08
CA ARG A 41 -8.13 4.95 -13.38
C ARG A 41 -9.40 4.21 -13.79
N ALA A 42 -9.41 2.88 -13.72
CA ALA A 42 -10.55 2.08 -14.14
C ALA A 42 -11.82 2.43 -13.34
N ILE A 43 -11.70 2.64 -12.02
CA ILE A 43 -12.83 3.09 -11.17
C ILE A 43 -13.37 4.44 -11.66
N GLN A 44 -12.49 5.40 -11.96
CA GLN A 44 -12.86 6.74 -12.39
C GLN A 44 -13.48 6.75 -13.80
N GLU A 45 -12.88 6.04 -14.76
CA GLU A 45 -13.33 6.00 -16.16
C GLU A 45 -14.65 5.23 -16.32
N LYS A 46 -14.81 4.11 -15.59
CA LYS A 46 -16.05 3.31 -15.60
C LYS A 46 -17.15 3.91 -14.71
N LYS A 47 -16.87 5.02 -14.00
CA LYS A 47 -17.81 5.76 -13.15
C LYS A 47 -18.54 4.84 -12.15
N LEU A 48 -17.79 3.97 -11.49
CA LEU A 48 -18.39 3.02 -10.56
C LEU A 48 -19.11 3.75 -9.40
N PRO A 49 -20.18 3.14 -8.85
CA PRO A 49 -20.81 3.65 -7.62
C PRO A 49 -19.77 3.86 -6.52
N PHE A 50 -19.92 4.94 -5.76
CA PHE A 50 -19.04 5.30 -4.64
C PHE A 50 -17.56 5.53 -5.01
N SER A 51 -17.25 5.81 -6.28
CA SER A 51 -15.89 6.18 -6.73
C SER A 51 -15.27 7.31 -5.90
N GLU A 52 -16.07 8.27 -5.44
CA GLU A 52 -15.61 9.35 -4.56
C GLU A 52 -15.15 8.91 -3.16
N GLN A 53 -15.49 7.70 -2.73
CA GLN A 53 -15.03 7.10 -1.46
C GLN A 53 -13.78 6.22 -1.64
N SER A 54 -13.34 5.98 -2.89
CA SER A 54 -12.19 5.11 -3.17
C SER A 54 -10.88 5.88 -3.10
N ILE A 55 -9.96 5.44 -2.25
CA ILE A 55 -8.60 5.99 -2.17
C ILE A 55 -7.82 5.82 -3.47
N LEU A 56 -8.09 4.75 -4.24
CA LEU A 56 -7.42 4.51 -5.52
C LEU A 56 -7.92 5.51 -6.57
N ALA A 57 -9.23 5.75 -6.64
CA ALA A 57 -9.81 6.72 -7.55
C ALA A 57 -9.41 8.16 -7.19
N ALA A 58 -9.40 8.49 -5.89
CA ALA A 58 -8.92 9.78 -5.39
C ALA A 58 -7.45 10.01 -5.75
N GLY A 59 -6.59 9.00 -5.56
CA GLY A 59 -5.18 9.06 -5.97
C GLY A 59 -5.01 9.36 -7.46
N PHE A 60 -5.72 8.62 -8.32
CA PHE A 60 -5.72 8.88 -9.76
C PHE A 60 -6.20 10.29 -10.11
N ARG A 61 -7.34 10.73 -9.55
CA ARG A 61 -7.94 12.05 -9.82
C ARG A 61 -7.04 13.21 -9.39
N LEU A 62 -6.34 13.06 -8.27
CA LEU A 62 -5.47 14.10 -7.71
C LEU A 62 -4.02 14.01 -8.20
N GLY A 63 -3.68 13.02 -9.03
CA GLY A 63 -2.30 12.78 -9.46
C GLY A 63 -1.36 12.37 -8.31
N ILE A 64 -1.91 11.80 -7.24
CA ILE A 64 -1.15 11.32 -6.08
C ILE A 64 -0.80 9.85 -6.32
N PRO A 65 0.49 9.46 -6.27
CA PRO A 65 0.89 8.06 -6.43
C PRO A 65 0.20 7.15 -5.42
N VAL A 66 -0.41 6.07 -5.91
CA VAL A 66 -0.93 4.99 -5.07
C VAL A 66 -0.37 3.68 -5.60
N THR A 67 0.24 2.90 -4.72
CA THR A 67 0.94 1.65 -5.05
C THR A 67 0.29 0.49 -4.32
N VAL A 68 0.27 -0.69 -4.95
CA VAL A 68 -0.20 -1.93 -4.33
C VAL A 68 0.91 -2.99 -4.40
N HIS A 69 1.24 -3.52 -3.22
CA HIS A 69 2.32 -4.50 -3.06
C HIS A 69 1.71 -5.88 -2.79
N VAL A 70 1.65 -6.69 -3.84
CA VAL A 70 0.94 -7.97 -3.84
C VAL A 70 1.81 -9.05 -3.20
N ALA A 71 1.22 -9.80 -2.27
CA ALA A 71 1.77 -11.06 -1.78
C ALA A 71 0.97 -12.22 -2.38
N ILE A 72 1.58 -12.94 -3.32
CA ILE A 72 0.88 -14.02 -4.03
C ILE A 72 0.40 -15.09 -3.04
N GLY A 73 -0.88 -15.46 -3.15
CA GLY A 73 -1.56 -16.39 -2.26
C GLY A 73 -2.23 -15.75 -1.04
N THR A 74 -2.10 -14.44 -0.80
CA THR A 74 -2.80 -13.77 0.32
C THR A 74 -4.15 -13.20 -0.08
N ASP A 75 -4.24 -12.62 -1.29
CA ASP A 75 -5.48 -12.05 -1.79
C ASP A 75 -6.33 -13.10 -2.49
N ILE A 76 -7.65 -13.00 -2.27
CA ILE A 76 -8.67 -13.87 -2.86
C ILE A 76 -8.52 -14.00 -4.38
N ILE A 77 -8.14 -12.90 -5.05
CA ILE A 77 -8.10 -12.82 -6.51
C ILE A 77 -7.11 -13.82 -7.10
N HIS A 78 -6.08 -14.22 -6.34
CA HIS A 78 -5.05 -15.15 -6.81
C HIS A 78 -5.59 -16.55 -7.13
N MET A 79 -6.77 -16.90 -6.60
CA MET A 79 -7.44 -18.18 -6.87
C MET A 79 -8.34 -18.11 -8.11
N HIS A 80 -8.63 -16.92 -8.62
CA HIS A 80 -9.57 -16.73 -9.71
C HIS A 80 -8.96 -17.18 -11.05
N PRO A 81 -9.67 -17.92 -11.93
CA PRO A 81 -9.12 -18.44 -13.20
C PRO A 81 -8.60 -17.36 -14.15
N GLN A 82 -9.11 -16.14 -14.05
CA GLN A 82 -8.67 -15.00 -14.86
C GLN A 82 -7.52 -14.21 -14.25
N PHE A 83 -6.97 -14.65 -13.12
CA PHE A 83 -5.81 -14.01 -12.52
C PHE A 83 -4.58 -14.19 -13.39
N ASP A 84 -4.03 -13.08 -13.88
CA ASP A 84 -2.77 -13.06 -14.62
C ASP A 84 -1.62 -12.74 -13.65
N ALA A 85 -0.90 -13.79 -13.24
CA ALA A 85 0.26 -13.68 -12.36
C ALA A 85 1.42 -12.90 -12.99
N ALA A 86 1.60 -12.98 -14.32
CA ALA A 86 2.68 -12.29 -15.01
C ALA A 86 2.42 -10.77 -15.04
N GLN A 87 1.22 -10.36 -15.44
CA GLN A 87 0.82 -8.95 -15.43
C GLN A 87 0.81 -8.38 -14.02
N THR A 88 0.31 -9.13 -13.04
CA THR A 88 0.32 -8.71 -11.63
C THR A 88 1.75 -8.56 -11.10
N GLY A 89 2.65 -9.49 -11.41
CA GLY A 89 4.06 -9.41 -11.05
C GLY A 89 4.75 -8.17 -11.62
N ILE A 90 4.49 -7.84 -12.89
CA ILE A 90 4.99 -6.62 -13.53
C ILE A 90 4.43 -5.38 -12.83
N ALA A 91 3.11 -5.31 -12.63
CA ALA A 91 2.44 -4.16 -12.05
C ALA A 91 2.87 -3.88 -10.60
N THR A 92 2.95 -4.91 -9.76
CA THR A 92 3.37 -4.74 -8.36
C THR A 92 4.86 -4.38 -8.24
N HIS A 93 5.71 -4.88 -9.15
CA HIS A 93 7.11 -4.47 -9.21
C HIS A 93 7.26 -3.01 -9.67
N ARG A 94 6.41 -2.53 -10.59
CA ARG A 94 6.35 -1.10 -10.94
C ARG A 94 5.94 -0.25 -9.75
N ASP A 95 4.91 -0.68 -9.02
CA ASP A 95 4.48 -0.05 -7.78
C ASP A 95 5.62 0.00 -6.75
N PHE A 96 6.41 -1.07 -6.61
CA PHE A 96 7.61 -1.04 -5.77
C PHE A 96 8.64 0.01 -6.22
N ARG A 97 8.90 0.12 -7.52
CA ARG A 97 9.83 1.13 -8.07
C ARG A 97 9.30 2.55 -7.87
N LEU A 98 8.00 2.77 -8.09
CA LEU A 98 7.34 4.06 -7.87
C LEU A 98 7.40 4.43 -6.39
N PHE A 99 7.03 3.53 -5.48
CA PHE A 99 7.15 3.75 -4.04
C PHE A 99 8.60 4.05 -3.63
N SER A 100 9.57 3.30 -4.15
CA SER A 100 10.99 3.56 -3.90
C SER A 100 11.42 4.95 -4.37
N SER A 101 10.90 5.44 -5.50
CA SER A 101 11.14 6.82 -5.96
C SER A 101 10.58 7.86 -5.00
N VAL A 102 9.38 7.63 -4.45
CA VAL A 102 8.78 8.51 -3.43
C VAL A 102 9.61 8.48 -2.14
N VAL A 103 10.09 7.30 -1.72
CA VAL A 103 10.95 7.17 -0.55
C VAL A 103 12.25 7.96 -0.68
N THR A 104 12.75 8.23 -1.90
CA THR A 104 13.93 9.09 -2.07
C THR A 104 13.73 10.53 -1.60
N THR A 105 12.47 10.99 -1.49
CA THR A 105 12.12 12.33 -1.01
C THR A 105 11.75 12.35 0.48
N LEU A 106 11.96 11.25 1.21
CA LEU A 106 11.49 11.10 2.59
C LEU A 106 12.34 11.86 3.63
N GLN A 107 13.48 12.44 3.26
CA GLN A 107 14.28 13.26 4.16
C GLN A 107 13.44 14.42 4.73
N GLN A 108 13.41 14.54 6.06
CA GLN A 108 12.54 15.42 6.85
C GLN A 108 11.03 15.14 6.72
N GLY A 109 10.66 14.06 6.06
CA GLY A 109 9.29 13.60 5.89
C GLY A 109 8.83 12.62 6.96
N VAL A 110 7.63 12.08 6.74
CA VAL A 110 6.95 11.13 7.61
C VAL A 110 6.51 9.91 6.82
N TYR A 111 6.80 8.72 7.35
CA TYR A 111 6.26 7.45 6.88
C TYR A 111 5.35 6.84 7.95
N LEU A 112 4.12 6.48 7.58
CA LEU A 112 3.17 5.82 8.46
C LEU A 112 2.98 4.37 8.00
N ASN A 113 3.36 3.40 8.84
CA ASN A 113 2.98 2.00 8.69
C ASN A 113 1.70 1.75 9.48
N VAL A 114 0.58 1.55 8.78
CA VAL A 114 -0.75 1.39 9.39
C VAL A 114 -1.24 -0.04 9.19
N GLY A 115 -1.32 -0.81 10.26
CA GLY A 115 -1.93 -2.16 10.28
C GLY A 115 -1.21 -3.25 9.48
N SER A 116 0.00 -3.00 8.98
CA SER A 116 0.78 -4.01 8.26
C SER A 116 1.88 -4.59 9.12
N ALA A 117 1.72 -5.86 9.51
CA ALA A 117 2.72 -6.59 10.30
C ALA A 117 3.90 -7.11 9.45
N VAL A 118 3.73 -7.27 8.13
CA VAL A 118 4.72 -7.94 7.26
C VAL A 118 4.99 -7.21 5.95
N ILE A 119 3.99 -7.08 5.07
CA ILE A 119 4.21 -6.67 3.68
C ILE A 119 4.82 -5.26 3.59
N LEU A 120 4.17 -4.25 4.18
CA LEU A 120 4.67 -2.87 4.11
C LEU A 120 5.99 -2.68 4.89
N PRO A 121 6.20 -3.25 6.09
CA PRO A 121 7.50 -3.21 6.75
C PRO A 121 8.66 -3.75 5.89
N GLU A 122 8.44 -4.86 5.18
CA GLU A 122 9.45 -5.42 4.30
C GLU A 122 9.67 -4.53 3.06
N VAL A 123 8.60 -4.09 2.39
CA VAL A 123 8.67 -3.19 1.24
C VAL A 123 9.39 -1.88 1.59
N PHE A 124 9.04 -1.26 2.70
CA PHE A 124 9.65 -0.01 3.18
C PHE A 124 11.15 -0.16 3.44
N LEU A 125 11.56 -1.23 4.12
CA LEU A 125 12.98 -1.48 4.38
C LEU A 125 13.78 -1.60 3.07
N LYS A 126 13.23 -2.27 2.05
CA LYS A 126 13.89 -2.44 0.75
C LYS A 126 13.93 -1.12 -0.03
N ALA A 127 12.86 -0.34 0.02
CA ALA A 127 12.81 0.98 -0.60
C ALA A 127 13.85 1.95 0.01
N VAL A 128 13.96 2.00 1.34
CA VAL A 128 14.99 2.80 2.04
C VAL A 128 16.40 2.33 1.70
N ALA A 129 16.63 1.01 1.66
CA ALA A 129 17.92 0.45 1.29
C ALA A 129 18.30 0.82 -0.15
N LEU A 130 17.35 0.72 -1.09
CA LEU A 130 17.55 1.09 -2.48
C LEU A 130 17.82 2.59 -2.66
N ALA A 131 17.02 3.45 -2.01
CA ALA A 131 17.21 4.89 -2.06
C ALA A 131 18.61 5.30 -1.56
N ARG A 132 19.06 4.73 -0.42
CA ARG A 132 20.41 4.95 0.11
C ARG A 132 21.50 4.40 -0.83
N ASN A 133 21.28 3.23 -1.42
CA ASN A 133 22.22 2.62 -2.37
C ASN A 133 22.42 3.49 -3.62
N LEU A 134 21.37 4.20 -4.06
CA LEU A 134 21.41 5.16 -5.15
C LEU A 134 21.97 6.55 -4.75
N GLY A 135 22.42 6.73 -3.50
CA GLY A 135 23.06 7.95 -3.02
C GLY A 135 22.12 9.01 -2.47
N HIS A 136 20.84 8.72 -2.28
CA HIS A 136 19.92 9.67 -1.65
C HIS A 136 20.13 9.75 -0.13
N THR A 137 20.16 10.97 0.40
CA THR A 137 20.24 11.22 1.84
C THR A 137 18.92 10.90 2.51
N LEU A 138 18.91 9.94 3.41
CA LEU A 138 17.76 9.52 4.22
C LEU A 138 18.23 9.23 5.64
N ASP A 139 18.60 10.28 6.36
CA ASP A 139 19.19 10.18 7.70
C ASP A 139 18.21 10.64 8.77
N HIS A 140 17.39 11.65 8.46
CA HIS A 140 16.47 12.27 9.38
C HIS A 140 15.07 12.25 8.79
N PHE A 141 14.22 11.36 9.28
CA PHE A 141 12.80 11.28 8.95
C PHE A 141 12.06 10.64 10.11
N THR A 142 10.75 10.84 10.16
CA THR A 142 9.90 10.23 11.19
C THR A 142 9.21 9.00 10.62
N THR A 143 9.24 7.91 11.37
CA THR A 143 8.41 6.73 11.08
C THR A 143 7.44 6.50 12.21
N VAL A 144 6.20 6.18 11.88
CA VAL A 144 5.18 5.78 12.86
C VAL A 144 4.67 4.40 12.51
N ASN A 145 4.59 3.50 13.49
CA ASN A 145 3.89 2.23 13.38
C ASN A 145 2.59 2.32 14.19
N LEU A 146 1.48 1.90 13.57
CA LEU A 146 0.13 1.93 14.15
C LEU A 146 -0.47 0.52 14.05
N ASP A 147 -0.68 -0.13 15.18
CA ASP A 147 -1.24 -1.49 15.22
C ASP A 147 -1.97 -1.76 16.54
N PHE A 148 -2.84 -2.77 16.59
CA PHE A 148 -3.54 -3.19 17.81
C PHE A 148 -2.59 -3.83 18.82
N VAL A 149 -1.50 -4.43 18.33
CA VAL A 149 -0.49 -5.10 19.14
C VAL A 149 0.92 -4.82 18.62
N THR A 150 1.91 -5.06 19.47
CA THR A 150 3.30 -4.87 19.10
C THR A 150 3.83 -6.06 18.30
N HIS A 151 4.28 -5.82 17.07
CA HIS A 151 4.92 -6.82 16.22
C HIS A 151 6.43 -6.57 16.10
N TYR A 152 7.23 -7.64 16.15
CA TYR A 152 8.69 -7.58 16.02
C TYR A 152 9.15 -6.91 14.71
N ARG A 153 8.48 -7.22 13.60
CA ARG A 153 8.93 -6.83 12.26
C ARG A 153 8.70 -5.34 11.99
N PRO A 154 7.54 -4.71 12.28
CA PRO A 154 7.41 -3.25 12.25
C PRO A 154 8.37 -2.54 13.21
N LEU A 155 8.54 -3.04 14.44
CA LEU A 155 9.53 -2.45 15.36
C LEU A 155 10.93 -2.45 14.77
N THR A 156 11.34 -3.55 14.13
CA THR A 156 12.69 -3.67 13.60
C THR A 156 12.87 -2.94 12.27
N ASN A 157 11.95 -3.14 11.33
CA ASN A 157 12.09 -2.75 9.92
C ASN A 157 11.43 -1.42 9.58
N VAL A 158 10.61 -0.85 10.48
CA VAL A 158 10.04 0.49 10.34
C VAL A 158 10.64 1.43 11.38
N ILE A 159 10.57 1.06 12.66
CA ILE A 159 10.91 1.95 13.77
C ILE A 159 12.42 2.06 13.99
N ASN A 160 13.13 0.93 14.13
CA ASN A 160 14.52 0.94 14.61
C ASN A 160 15.55 1.11 13.47
N ARG A 161 15.60 0.18 12.51
CA ARG A 161 16.68 0.17 11.50
C ARG A 161 16.63 1.38 10.54
N PRO A 162 15.47 1.81 10.01
CA PRO A 162 15.43 2.93 9.08
C PRO A 162 15.85 4.25 9.73
N THR A 163 15.48 4.47 10.99
CA THR A 163 15.70 5.75 11.69
C THR A 163 17.02 5.84 12.45
N ALA A 164 17.82 4.76 12.51
CA ALA A 164 19.05 4.68 13.29
C ALA A 164 20.13 5.76 12.98
N ARG A 165 20.02 6.48 11.86
CA ARG A 165 20.95 7.54 11.44
C ARG A 165 20.54 8.96 11.86
N GLY A 166 19.59 9.11 12.78
CA GLY A 166 19.14 10.40 13.31
C GLY A 166 17.65 10.69 13.15
N GLY A 167 16.89 9.75 12.59
CA GLY A 167 15.43 9.83 12.49
C GLY A 167 14.73 9.55 13.82
N LYS A 168 13.39 9.61 13.79
CA LYS A 168 12.53 9.35 14.95
C LYS A 168 11.57 8.21 14.65
N GLY A 169 11.67 7.13 15.42
CA GLY A 169 10.70 6.04 15.41
C GLY A 169 9.63 6.22 16.49
N ILE A 170 8.35 6.09 16.14
CA ILE A 170 7.22 6.15 17.06
C ILE A 170 6.38 4.88 16.89
N ASN A 171 6.16 4.12 17.96
CA ASN A 171 5.26 2.96 17.94
C ASN A 171 4.01 3.27 18.75
N LEU A 172 2.85 3.30 18.10
CA LEU A 172 1.56 3.56 18.71
C LEU A 172 0.73 2.27 18.68
N VAL A 173 0.30 1.84 19.86
CA VAL A 173 -0.51 0.63 20.04
C VAL A 173 -1.92 1.05 20.44
N GLY A 174 -2.91 0.65 19.65
CA GLY A 174 -4.30 1.02 19.87
C GLY A 174 -5.16 0.74 18.64
N HIS A 175 -6.45 0.99 18.78
CA HIS A 175 -7.45 0.76 17.74
C HIS A 175 -7.32 1.78 16.58
N HIS A 176 -7.36 1.32 15.33
CA HIS A 176 -7.10 2.14 14.14
C HIS A 176 -8.26 3.11 13.89
N GLU A 177 -9.47 2.65 14.17
CA GLU A 177 -10.70 3.43 14.13
C GLU A 177 -10.70 4.62 15.11
N ILE A 178 -9.79 4.63 16.09
CA ILE A 178 -9.55 5.77 16.98
C ILE A 178 -8.29 6.53 16.56
N MET A 179 -7.15 5.83 16.43
CA MET A 179 -5.87 6.48 16.21
C MET A 179 -5.79 7.22 14.87
N LEU A 180 -6.28 6.61 13.79
CA LEU A 180 -6.16 7.21 12.45
C LEU A 180 -7.02 8.48 12.31
N PRO A 181 -8.30 8.51 12.72
CA PRO A 181 -9.07 9.75 12.73
C PRO A 181 -8.49 10.83 13.65
N LEU A 182 -7.96 10.47 14.83
CA LEU A 182 -7.34 11.45 15.72
C LEU A 182 -6.08 12.08 15.13
N ILE A 183 -5.21 11.27 14.51
CA ILE A 183 -4.01 11.78 13.82
C ILE A 183 -4.43 12.68 12.65
N ALA A 184 -5.40 12.24 11.84
CA ALA A 184 -5.90 13.03 10.72
C ALA A 184 -6.50 14.36 11.20
N ALA A 185 -7.36 14.35 12.23
CA ALA A 185 -7.96 15.54 12.82
C ALA A 185 -6.91 16.50 13.36
N GLY A 186 -5.91 15.98 14.10
CA GLY A 186 -4.81 16.80 14.62
C GLY A 186 -3.95 17.42 13.52
N VAL A 187 -3.70 16.71 12.42
CA VAL A 187 -3.01 17.28 11.25
C VAL A 187 -3.85 18.36 10.59
N ILE A 188 -5.15 18.12 10.39
CA ILE A 188 -6.07 19.09 9.79
C ILE A 188 -6.13 20.37 10.65
N GLU A 189 -6.30 20.24 11.96
CA GLU A 189 -6.34 21.37 12.89
C GLU A 189 -5.04 22.20 12.89
N GLN A 190 -3.89 21.56 12.72
CA GLN A 190 -2.60 22.27 12.62
C GLN A 190 -2.39 22.95 11.27
N LEU A 191 -3.06 22.50 10.20
CA LEU A 191 -2.95 23.09 8.86
C LEU A 191 -3.91 24.26 8.62
N GLY A 192 -5.01 24.35 9.39
CA GLY A 192 -6.02 25.40 9.28
C GLY A 192 -7.25 24.97 8.50
#